data_AF-A0AAP2CIA3-F1
#
_entry.id   AF-A0AAP2CIA3-F1
#
_cell.length_a   1.000
_cell.length_b   1.000
_cell.length_c   1.000
_cell.angle_alpha   90.00
_cell.angle_beta   90.00
_cell.angle_gamma   90.00
#
_symmetry.space_group_name_H-M   'P 1'
#
loop_
_entity.id
_entity.type
_entity.pdbx_description
1 polymer ?
#
loop_
_entity_poly.entity_id
_entity_poly.type
_entity_poly.pdbx_seq_one_letter_code
_entity_poly.pdbx_strand_id
1 'polypeptide(L)'
;MDVEKLAENKVIPEEIKEVTLRALAHYPELEDVEIHFELLDNIKGNVMQAQPKFGSLLFNSKANRKYRIKISRQLELDDEWLPIEEVPDNVLLGWIGHELGHVMDYIDRSRFGMIVFGVRYVTSNNFVTKAEITADSHAIASGLGNYLVDTKNFILSNDRLPEDYRNKIRELYMSPGEIMTLVEVEEEEDDT
;
A
#
# COMPACT_ATOMS: atom_id res chain seq x y z
N MET A 1 4.64 -17.71 12.82
CA MET A 1 5.33 -16.40 12.89
C MET A 1 4.80 -15.67 14.10
N ASP A 2 5.68 -15.06 14.87
CA ASP A 2 5.31 -14.36 16.09
C ASP A 2 4.80 -12.96 15.73
N VAL A 3 3.49 -12.75 15.90
CA VAL A 3 2.82 -11.48 15.57
C VAL A 3 3.38 -10.32 16.41
N GLU A 4 3.87 -10.61 17.61
CA GLU A 4 4.49 -9.61 18.49
C GLU A 4 5.78 -9.07 17.89
N LYS A 5 6.56 -9.93 17.22
CA LYS A 5 7.82 -9.55 16.57
C LYS A 5 7.62 -8.59 15.39
N LEU A 6 6.55 -8.80 14.62
CA LEU A 6 6.20 -7.92 13.49
C LEU A 6 5.87 -6.49 13.94
N ALA A 7 5.44 -6.31 15.19
CA ALA A 7 5.07 -5.02 15.75
C ALA A 7 6.26 -4.22 16.33
N GLU A 8 7.40 -4.85 16.63
CA GLU A 8 8.51 -4.24 17.41
C GLU A 8 9.03 -2.93 16.79
N ASN A 9 9.19 -2.90 15.47
CA ASN A 9 9.69 -1.74 14.73
C ASN A 9 8.57 -0.90 14.11
N LYS A 10 7.33 -1.07 14.56
CA LYS A 10 6.15 -0.45 13.95
C LYS A 10 5.44 0.45 14.93
N VAL A 11 4.91 1.56 14.42
CA VAL A 11 3.94 2.39 15.15
C VAL A 11 2.61 2.21 14.44
N ILE A 12 1.70 1.47 15.06
CA ILE A 12 0.42 1.08 14.48
C ILE A 12 -0.72 1.63 15.36
N PRO A 13 -1.65 2.42 14.81
CA PRO A 13 -2.87 2.85 15.49
C PRO A 13 -3.72 1.64 15.90
N GLU A 14 -4.33 1.68 17.08
CA GLU A 14 -5.08 0.55 17.63
C GLU A 14 -6.29 0.19 16.74
N GLU A 15 -6.88 1.21 16.10
CA GLU A 15 -8.07 1.09 15.23
C GLU A 15 -7.87 0.16 14.03
N ILE A 16 -6.64 0.04 13.51
CA ILE A 16 -6.31 -0.76 12.32
C ILE A 16 -5.28 -1.85 12.61
N LYS A 17 -4.98 -2.10 13.89
CA LYS A 17 -3.82 -2.89 14.30
C LYS A 17 -3.88 -4.34 13.84
N GLU A 18 -5.02 -4.99 14.03
CA GLU A 18 -5.18 -6.39 13.64
C GLU A 18 -4.97 -6.60 12.15
N VAL A 19 -5.63 -5.79 11.32
CA VAL A 19 -5.52 -5.86 9.85
C VAL A 19 -4.10 -5.51 9.39
N THR A 20 -3.47 -4.51 10.03
CA THR A 20 -2.08 -4.12 9.71
C THR A 20 -1.09 -5.25 10.02
N LEU A 21 -1.25 -5.93 11.16
CA LEU A 21 -0.39 -7.06 11.53
C LEU A 21 -0.60 -8.26 10.61
N ARG A 22 -1.84 -8.50 10.18
CA ARG A 22 -2.14 -9.48 9.12
C ARG A 22 -1.46 -9.11 7.81
N ALA A 23 -1.45 -7.85 7.40
CA ALA A 23 -0.74 -7.42 6.19
C ALA A 23 0.78 -7.64 6.32
N LEU A 24 1.38 -7.22 7.44
CA LEU A 24 2.80 -7.39 7.72
C LEU A 24 3.25 -8.85 7.77
N ALA A 25 2.34 -9.77 8.13
CA ALA A 25 2.61 -11.19 8.10
C ALA A 25 2.96 -11.73 6.69
N HIS A 26 2.52 -11.05 5.64
CA HIS A 26 2.87 -11.39 4.26
C HIS A 26 4.25 -10.85 3.84
N TYR A 27 4.86 -9.96 4.63
CA TYR A 27 6.13 -9.29 4.31
C TYR A 27 7.20 -9.52 5.39
N PRO A 28 7.73 -10.75 5.56
CA PRO A 28 8.77 -11.04 6.54
C PRO A 28 10.04 -10.19 6.34
N GLU A 29 10.31 -9.71 5.13
CA GLU A 29 11.43 -8.82 4.80
C GLU A 29 11.32 -7.45 5.48
N LEU A 30 10.12 -7.06 5.90
CA LEU A 30 9.86 -5.79 6.58
C LEU A 30 9.91 -5.89 8.10
N GLU A 31 10.24 -7.06 8.67
CA GLU A 31 10.27 -7.30 10.12
C GLU A 31 11.12 -6.24 10.86
N ASP A 32 12.37 -6.05 10.40
CA ASP A 32 13.34 -5.11 10.99
C ASP A 32 13.18 -3.66 10.50
N VAL A 33 12.26 -3.40 9.56
CA VAL A 33 12.08 -2.08 8.96
C VAL A 33 11.20 -1.20 9.83
N GLU A 34 11.65 0.03 10.13
CA GLU A 34 10.83 0.98 10.88
C GLU A 34 9.75 1.61 10.00
N ILE A 35 8.47 1.33 10.31
CA ILE A 35 7.31 1.85 9.56
C ILE A 35 6.30 2.46 10.54
N HIS A 36 5.92 3.70 10.30
CA HIS A 36 4.87 4.38 11.07
C HIS A 36 3.59 4.48 10.25
N PHE A 37 2.51 3.90 10.77
CA PHE A 37 1.17 4.05 10.22
C PHE A 37 0.53 5.27 10.86
N GLU A 38 0.24 6.29 10.05
CA GLU A 38 -0.17 7.62 10.50
C GLU A 38 -1.61 7.90 10.04
N LEU A 39 -2.58 7.82 10.96
CA LEU A 39 -3.96 8.24 10.70
C LEU A 39 -4.07 9.76 10.63
N LEU A 40 -4.49 10.29 9.47
CA LEU A 40 -4.67 11.71 9.20
C LEU A 40 -6.13 12.02 8.89
N ASP A 41 -6.60 13.22 9.22
CA ASP A 41 -8.02 13.59 9.01
C ASP A 41 -8.44 13.52 7.54
N ASN A 42 -7.56 13.88 6.62
CA ASN A 42 -7.77 13.74 5.18
C ASN A 42 -6.44 13.67 4.44
N ILE A 43 -6.38 12.86 3.37
CA ILE A 43 -5.29 12.82 2.40
C ILE A 43 -5.89 13.18 1.03
N LYS A 44 -5.48 14.32 0.47
CA LYS A 44 -6.06 14.80 -0.78
C LYS A 44 -5.84 13.79 -1.92
N GLY A 45 -6.95 13.34 -2.51
CA GLY A 45 -6.99 12.50 -3.72
C GLY A 45 -6.46 11.07 -3.53
N ASN A 46 -6.25 10.61 -2.29
CA ASN A 46 -5.76 9.27 -1.98
C ASN A 46 -6.32 8.80 -0.64
N VAL A 47 -6.47 7.49 -0.46
CA VAL A 47 -6.84 6.91 0.83
C VAL A 47 -5.60 6.61 1.67
N MET A 48 -4.54 6.11 1.04
CA MET A 48 -3.27 5.81 1.69
C MET A 48 -2.07 6.29 0.85
N GLN A 49 -0.92 6.48 1.51
CA GLN A 49 0.34 6.88 0.87
C GLN A 49 1.58 6.43 1.68
N ALA A 50 2.36 5.52 1.11
CA ALA A 50 3.69 5.15 1.57
C ALA A 50 4.74 6.20 1.16
N GLN A 51 5.68 6.49 2.07
CA GLN A 51 6.83 7.35 1.76
C GLN A 51 8.00 7.15 2.73
N PRO A 52 9.24 7.41 2.29
CA PRO A 52 10.36 7.51 3.23
C PRO A 52 10.19 8.71 4.16
N LYS A 53 10.63 8.58 5.42
CA LYS A 53 10.78 9.75 6.30
C LYS A 53 11.97 10.58 5.82
N PHE A 54 11.72 11.79 5.33
CA PHE A 54 12.73 12.66 4.69
C PHE A 54 14.03 12.80 5.50
N GLY A 55 13.96 13.07 6.80
CA GLY A 55 15.16 13.16 7.64
C GLY A 55 15.96 11.85 7.64
N SER A 56 15.29 10.72 7.79
CA SER A 56 15.94 9.41 7.74
C SER A 56 16.55 9.11 6.37
N LEU A 57 15.85 9.44 5.27
CA LEU A 57 16.37 9.26 3.92
C LEU A 57 17.69 10.03 3.68
N LEU A 58 17.77 11.26 4.20
CA LEU A 58 18.94 12.13 4.01
C LEU A 58 20.11 11.76 4.91
N PHE A 59 19.85 11.38 6.16
CA PHE A 59 20.89 11.22 7.19
C PHE A 59 21.24 9.76 7.51
N ASN A 60 20.36 8.78 7.26
CA ASN A 60 20.60 7.38 7.64
C ASN A 60 21.14 6.54 6.48
N SER A 61 21.88 5.48 6.79
CA SER A 61 22.27 4.42 5.84
C SER A 61 21.03 3.73 5.27
N LYS A 62 21.17 3.01 4.14
CA LYS A 62 20.06 2.27 3.48
C LYS A 62 19.33 1.36 4.48
N ALA A 63 20.07 0.60 5.28
CA ALA A 63 19.55 -0.34 6.27
C ALA A 63 18.80 0.32 7.45
N ASN A 64 19.10 1.58 7.78
CA ASN A 64 18.51 2.28 8.93
C ASN A 64 17.45 3.30 8.50
N ARG A 65 16.93 3.20 7.27
CA ARG A 65 15.89 4.11 6.78
C ARG A 65 14.56 3.79 7.42
N LYS A 66 13.81 4.87 7.68
CA LYS A 66 12.50 4.84 8.31
C LYS A 66 11.45 5.24 7.28
N TYR A 67 10.29 4.63 7.37
CA TYR A 67 9.18 4.84 6.45
C TYR A 67 7.93 5.25 7.22
N ARG A 68 6.95 5.77 6.49
CA ARG A 68 5.61 6.00 7.00
C ARG A 68 4.58 5.66 5.94
N ILE A 69 3.44 5.16 6.38
CA ILE A 69 2.24 4.94 5.58
C ILE A 69 1.18 5.85 6.18
N LYS A 70 0.80 6.88 5.43
CA LYS A 70 -0.28 7.77 5.82
C LYS A 70 -1.60 7.14 5.41
N ILE A 71 -2.59 7.21 6.29
CA ILE A 71 -3.91 6.62 6.08
C ILE A 71 -4.95 7.69 6.42
N SER A 72 -5.93 7.91 5.53
CA SER A 72 -7.06 8.76 5.84
C SER A 72 -7.91 8.10 6.93
N ARG A 73 -8.25 8.82 8.00
CA ARG A 73 -9.16 8.35 9.06
C ARG A 73 -10.54 8.01 8.53
N GLN A 74 -10.93 8.68 7.45
CA GLN A 74 -12.23 8.52 6.83
C GLN A 74 -12.10 8.44 5.31
N LEU A 75 -12.92 7.58 4.73
CA LEU A 75 -13.15 7.49 3.30
C LEU A 75 -14.29 8.45 2.92
N GLU A 76 -14.00 9.37 2.01
CA GLU A 76 -14.98 10.31 1.47
C GLU A 76 -15.99 9.55 0.61
N LEU A 77 -17.28 9.69 0.92
CA LEU A 77 -18.40 9.28 0.09
C LEU A 77 -19.25 10.51 -0.26
N ASP A 78 -20.10 10.42 -1.29
CA ASP A 78 -20.86 11.57 -1.83
C ASP A 78 -21.59 12.40 -0.77
N ASP A 79 -22.24 11.74 0.20
CA ASP A 79 -23.06 12.38 1.24
C ASP A 79 -22.59 12.08 2.67
N GLU A 80 -21.52 11.29 2.85
CA GLU A 80 -21.04 10.90 4.18
C GLU A 80 -19.56 10.53 4.21
N TRP A 81 -19.05 10.28 5.43
CA TRP A 81 -17.69 9.82 5.65
C TRP A 81 -17.72 8.46 6.32
N LEU A 82 -17.08 7.47 5.72
CA LEU A 82 -16.95 6.13 6.29
C LEU A 82 -15.64 6.04 7.09
N PRO A 83 -15.66 5.77 8.41
CA PRO A 83 -14.44 5.52 9.17
C PRO A 83 -13.62 4.39 8.56
N ILE A 84 -12.29 4.53 8.54
CA ILE A 84 -11.42 3.56 7.86
C ILE A 84 -11.49 2.17 8.49
N GLU A 85 -11.75 2.10 9.80
CA GLU A 85 -11.96 0.87 10.56
C GLU A 85 -13.30 0.16 10.25
N GLU A 86 -14.24 0.84 9.58
CA GLU A 86 -15.51 0.26 9.14
C GLU A 86 -15.45 -0.27 7.70
N VAL A 87 -14.35 -0.03 6.98
CA VAL A 87 -14.09 -0.66 5.68
C VAL A 87 -13.92 -2.17 5.89
N PRO A 88 -14.46 -3.02 4.99
CA PRO A 88 -14.28 -4.47 5.10
C PRO A 88 -12.81 -4.88 5.27
N ASP A 89 -12.53 -5.78 6.22
CA ASP A 89 -11.16 -6.20 6.57
C ASP A 89 -10.33 -6.67 5.36
N ASN A 90 -10.94 -7.38 4.41
CA ASN A 90 -10.28 -7.87 3.20
C ASN A 90 -9.85 -6.71 2.28
N VAL A 91 -10.68 -5.67 2.18
CA VAL A 91 -10.38 -4.44 1.43
C VAL A 91 -9.27 -3.65 2.13
N LEU A 92 -9.38 -3.48 3.45
CA LEU A 92 -8.36 -2.75 4.21
C LEU A 92 -7.01 -3.49 4.20
N LEU A 93 -7.04 -4.82 4.27
CA LEU A 93 -5.85 -5.69 4.14
C LEU A 93 -5.17 -5.51 2.77
N GLY A 94 -5.95 -5.48 1.68
CA GLY A 94 -5.41 -5.26 0.34
C GLY A 94 -4.81 -3.87 0.16
N TRP A 95 -5.46 -2.82 0.67
CA TRP A 95 -4.90 -1.47 0.68
C TRP A 95 -3.58 -1.39 1.45
N ILE A 96 -3.51 -1.91 2.67
CA ILE A 96 -2.28 -1.90 3.46
C ILE A 96 -1.20 -2.74 2.77
N GLY A 97 -1.56 -3.88 2.19
CA GLY A 97 -0.69 -4.72 1.39
C GLY A 97 -0.03 -3.95 0.25
N HIS A 98 -0.81 -3.22 -0.54
CA HIS A 98 -0.31 -2.35 -1.60
C HIS A 98 0.71 -1.33 -1.08
N GLU A 99 0.42 -0.65 0.03
CA GLU A 99 1.34 0.34 0.62
C GLU A 99 2.63 -0.29 1.14
N LEU A 100 2.58 -1.51 1.67
CA LEU A 100 3.77 -2.29 2.02
C LEU A 100 4.56 -2.70 0.78
N GLY A 101 3.90 -3.01 -0.33
CA GLY A 101 4.54 -3.21 -1.64
C GLY A 101 5.34 -1.99 -2.11
N HIS A 102 4.85 -0.77 -1.87
CA HIS A 102 5.66 0.43 -2.07
C HIS A 102 6.89 0.49 -1.15
N VAL A 103 6.76 0.12 0.12
CA VAL A 103 7.90 0.06 1.04
C VAL A 103 8.94 -0.96 0.56
N MET A 104 8.52 -2.12 0.05
CA MET A 104 9.40 -3.11 -0.58
C MET A 104 10.20 -2.53 -1.76
N ASP A 105 9.56 -1.75 -2.64
CA ASP A 105 10.27 -1.05 -3.71
C ASP A 105 11.26 0.00 -3.16
N TYR A 106 10.93 0.65 -2.04
CA TYR A 106 11.77 1.71 -1.47
C TYR A 106 12.99 1.21 -0.71
N ILE A 107 12.89 0.06 -0.03
CA ILE A 107 13.99 -0.47 0.77
C ILE A 107 15.21 -0.73 -0.11
N ASP A 108 15.01 -1.04 -1.40
CA ASP A 108 16.12 -1.35 -2.30
C ASP A 108 16.78 -0.18 -3.01
N ARG A 109 16.11 0.97 -3.02
CA ARG A 109 16.57 2.15 -3.76
C ARG A 109 17.74 2.86 -3.08
N SER A 110 18.64 3.43 -3.89
CA SER A 110 19.65 4.36 -3.38
C SER A 110 19.01 5.69 -2.97
N ARG A 111 19.73 6.54 -2.20
CA ARG A 111 19.19 7.85 -1.79
C ARG A 111 18.85 8.72 -3.01
N PHE A 112 19.77 8.79 -3.97
CA PHE A 112 19.54 9.49 -5.23
C PHE A 112 18.39 8.86 -6.02
N GLY A 113 18.31 7.53 -6.04
CA GLY A 113 17.19 6.80 -6.64
C GLY A 113 15.83 7.19 -6.05
N MET A 114 15.74 7.36 -4.73
CA MET A 114 14.50 7.81 -4.06
C MET A 114 14.15 9.27 -4.38
N ILE A 115 15.13 10.16 -4.49
CA ILE A 115 14.90 11.55 -4.89
C ILE A 115 14.36 11.59 -6.33
N VAL A 116 15.01 10.85 -7.25
CA VAL A 116 14.57 10.75 -8.64
C VAL A 116 13.19 10.10 -8.72
N PHE A 117 12.92 9.08 -7.91
CA PHE A 117 11.60 8.46 -7.80
C PHE A 117 10.54 9.50 -7.44
N GLY A 118 10.73 10.25 -6.36
CA GLY A 118 9.77 11.26 -5.92
C GLY A 118 9.52 12.35 -6.97
N VAL A 119 10.56 12.82 -7.66
CA VAL A 119 10.41 13.81 -8.74
C VAL A 119 9.60 13.22 -9.91
N ARG A 120 9.93 12.01 -10.35
CA ARG A 120 9.23 11.37 -11.49
C ARG A 120 7.79 11.00 -11.15
N TYR A 121 7.53 10.59 -9.91
CA TYR A 121 6.19 10.25 -9.43
C TYR A 121 5.25 11.46 -9.50
N VAL A 122 5.74 12.68 -9.27
CA VAL A 122 4.92 13.90 -9.37
C VAL A 122 4.83 14.42 -10.82
N THR A 123 5.77 14.07 -11.70
CA THR A 123 5.89 14.69 -13.04
C THR A 123 5.51 13.78 -14.21
N SER A 124 5.26 12.49 -13.99
CA SER A 124 5.04 11.53 -15.08
C SER A 124 4.01 10.46 -14.72
N ASN A 125 2.82 10.52 -15.32
CA ASN A 125 1.78 9.48 -15.17
C ASN A 125 2.30 8.09 -15.52
N ASN A 126 3.08 7.95 -16.61
CA ASN A 126 3.69 6.68 -16.98
C ASN A 126 4.63 6.12 -15.90
N PHE A 127 5.29 6.99 -15.12
CA PHE A 127 6.10 6.54 -13.99
C PHE A 127 5.25 6.17 -12.78
N VAL A 128 4.19 6.94 -12.51
CA VAL A 128 3.19 6.58 -11.48
C VAL A 128 2.62 5.20 -11.77
N THR A 129 2.07 4.96 -12.96
CA THR A 129 1.53 3.64 -13.36
C THR A 129 2.53 2.52 -13.12
N LYS A 130 3.82 2.71 -13.48
CA LYS A 130 4.85 1.71 -13.21
C LYS A 130 5.09 1.46 -11.73
N ALA A 131 5.08 2.51 -10.92
CA ALA A 131 5.24 2.40 -9.47
C ALA A 131 4.03 1.69 -8.82
N GLU A 132 2.81 2.01 -9.24
CA GLU A 132 1.59 1.34 -8.76
C GLU A 132 1.57 -0.15 -9.16
N ILE A 133 1.93 -0.47 -10.41
CA ILE A 133 2.07 -1.86 -10.87
C ILE A 133 3.12 -2.60 -10.04
N THR A 134 4.27 -1.96 -9.76
CA THR A 134 5.34 -2.58 -8.96
C THR A 134 4.86 -2.88 -7.53
N ALA A 135 4.10 -1.98 -6.92
CA ALA A 135 3.52 -2.20 -5.60
C ALA A 135 2.49 -3.34 -5.60
N ASP A 136 1.58 -3.36 -6.58
CA ASP A 136 0.62 -4.45 -6.74
C ASP A 136 1.35 -5.79 -7.00
N SER A 137 2.42 -5.83 -7.82
CA SER A 137 3.24 -7.04 -8.03
C SER A 137 3.91 -7.55 -6.75
N HIS A 138 4.46 -6.66 -5.91
CA HIS A 138 5.00 -7.09 -4.61
C HIS A 138 3.93 -7.70 -3.71
N ALA A 139 2.71 -7.17 -3.74
CA ALA A 139 1.59 -7.71 -2.98
C ALA A 139 1.09 -9.05 -3.53
N ILE A 140 1.00 -9.21 -4.86
CA ILE A 140 0.64 -10.49 -5.48
C ILE A 140 1.66 -11.57 -5.08
N ALA A 141 2.95 -11.32 -5.29
CA ALA A 141 4.05 -12.23 -4.92
C ALA A 141 4.13 -12.55 -3.42
N SER A 142 3.50 -11.73 -2.57
CA SER A 142 3.43 -11.96 -1.12
C SER A 142 2.15 -12.69 -0.69
N GLY A 143 1.33 -13.17 -1.65
CA GLY A 143 0.08 -13.87 -1.41
C GLY A 143 -1.11 -12.96 -1.06
N LEU A 144 -1.06 -11.67 -1.42
CA LEU A 144 -2.12 -10.69 -1.17
C LEU A 144 -2.99 -10.38 -2.40
N GLY A 145 -2.78 -11.07 -3.53
CA GLY A 145 -3.47 -10.78 -4.79
C GLY A 145 -5.00 -10.78 -4.70
N ASN A 146 -5.60 -11.76 -4.02
CA ASN A 146 -7.05 -11.81 -3.82
C ASN A 146 -7.58 -10.60 -3.02
N TYR A 147 -6.84 -10.12 -2.02
CA TYR A 147 -7.22 -8.94 -1.24
C TYR A 147 -7.07 -7.64 -2.05
N LEU A 148 -6.09 -7.57 -2.96
CA LEU A 148 -6.00 -6.47 -3.92
C LEU A 148 -7.22 -6.44 -4.84
N VAL A 149 -7.64 -7.59 -5.36
CA VAL A 149 -8.86 -7.73 -6.18
C VAL A 149 -10.08 -7.21 -5.42
N ASP A 150 -10.27 -7.65 -4.18
CA ASP A 150 -11.35 -7.17 -3.31
C ASP A 150 -11.31 -5.64 -3.15
N THR A 151 -10.11 -5.09 -2.96
CA THR A 151 -9.91 -3.65 -2.84
C THR A 151 -10.29 -2.90 -4.11
N LYS A 152 -9.78 -3.33 -5.28
CA LYS A 152 -10.10 -2.69 -6.55
C LYS A 152 -11.60 -2.80 -6.86
N ASN A 153 -12.22 -3.95 -6.60
CA ASN A 153 -13.65 -4.15 -6.79
C ASN A 153 -14.47 -3.24 -5.86
N PHE A 154 -14.11 -3.15 -4.58
CA PHE A 154 -14.75 -2.24 -3.63
C PHE A 154 -14.72 -0.79 -4.15
N ILE A 155 -13.57 -0.33 -4.64
CA ILE A 155 -13.45 1.05 -5.16
C ILE A 155 -14.25 1.24 -6.45
N LEU A 156 -14.11 0.33 -7.41
CA LEU A 156 -14.66 0.50 -8.75
C LEU A 156 -16.17 0.27 -8.83
N SER A 157 -16.72 -0.52 -7.91
CA SER A 157 -18.17 -0.80 -7.82
C SER A 157 -18.93 0.15 -6.91
N ASN A 158 -18.25 0.91 -6.05
CA ASN A 158 -18.89 1.87 -5.15
C ASN A 158 -19.10 3.21 -5.86
N ASP A 159 -20.33 3.44 -6.33
CA ASP A 159 -20.78 4.65 -7.02
C ASP A 159 -20.76 5.90 -6.13
N ARG A 160 -20.76 5.72 -4.81
CA ARG A 160 -20.70 6.79 -3.80
C ARG A 160 -19.28 7.32 -3.55
N LEU A 161 -18.24 6.68 -4.08
CA LEU A 161 -16.87 7.23 -4.01
C LEU A 161 -16.72 8.41 -4.99
N PRO A 162 -15.83 9.38 -4.73
CA PRO A 162 -15.55 10.45 -5.68
C PRO A 162 -15.16 9.91 -7.06
N GLU A 163 -15.79 10.43 -8.11
CA GLU A 163 -15.56 9.95 -9.48
C GLU A 163 -14.10 10.11 -9.91
N ASP A 164 -13.46 11.23 -9.54
CA ASP A 164 -12.05 11.49 -9.80
C ASP A 164 -11.14 10.42 -9.16
N TYR A 165 -11.50 9.94 -7.96
CA TYR A 165 -10.76 8.86 -7.30
C TYR A 165 -10.90 7.55 -8.07
N ARG A 166 -12.12 7.16 -8.45
CA ARG A 166 -12.34 5.95 -9.28
C ARG A 166 -11.63 6.04 -10.63
N ASN A 167 -11.66 7.21 -11.28
CA ASN A 167 -11.00 7.43 -12.57
C ASN A 167 -9.48 7.31 -12.44
N LYS A 168 -8.90 7.86 -11.37
CA LYS A 168 -7.48 7.64 -11.06
C LYS A 168 -7.14 6.16 -10.93
N ILE A 169 -7.97 5.37 -10.22
CA ILE A 169 -7.77 3.93 -10.08
C ILE A 169 -7.83 3.22 -11.44
N ARG A 170 -8.78 3.58 -12.32
CA ARG A 170 -8.88 3.01 -13.67
C ARG A 170 -7.70 3.36 -14.58
N GLU A 171 -7.13 4.55 -14.45
CA GLU A 171 -6.06 5.03 -15.35
C GLU A 171 -4.68 4.50 -14.94
N LEU A 172 -4.40 4.44 -13.64
CA LEU A 172 -3.03 4.27 -13.14
C LEU A 172 -2.72 2.87 -12.56
N TYR A 173 -3.73 2.04 -12.34
CA TYR A 173 -3.58 0.75 -11.64
C TYR A 173 -4.01 -0.41 -12.51
N MET A 174 -3.58 -1.62 -12.12
CA MET A 174 -4.10 -2.85 -12.71
C MET A 174 -5.59 -3.01 -12.36
N SER A 175 -6.35 -3.47 -13.34
CA SER A 175 -7.73 -3.88 -13.16
C SER A 175 -7.82 -5.18 -12.33
N PRO A 176 -8.97 -5.46 -11.70
CA PRO A 176 -9.18 -6.72 -10.98
C PRO A 176 -8.87 -7.96 -11.83
N GLY A 177 -9.23 -7.94 -13.12
CA GLY A 177 -8.98 -9.07 -14.04
C GLY A 177 -7.50 -9.28 -14.34
N GLU A 178 -6.74 -8.19 -14.54
CA GLU A 178 -5.28 -8.29 -14.72
C GLU A 178 -4.60 -8.87 -13.48
N ILE A 179 -5.03 -8.47 -12.28
CA ILE A 179 -4.50 -9.02 -11.03
C ILE A 179 -4.82 -10.51 -10.92
N MET A 180 -6.06 -10.93 -11.20
CA MET A 180 -6.45 -12.35 -11.16
C MET A 180 -5.58 -13.20 -12.10
N THR A 181 -5.35 -12.73 -13.33
CA THR A 181 -4.48 -13.45 -14.27
C THR A 181 -3.05 -13.61 -13.75
N LEU A 182 -2.51 -12.60 -13.04
CA LEU A 182 -1.18 -12.71 -12.44
C LEU A 182 -1.16 -13.66 -11.24
N VAL A 183 -2.20 -13.66 -10.41
CA VAL A 183 -2.35 -14.59 -9.28
C VAL A 183 -2.39 -16.03 -9.77
N GLU A 184 -3.20 -16.32 -10.80
CA GLU A 184 -3.28 -17.66 -11.39
C GLU A 184 -1.91 -18.15 -11.90
N VAL A 185 -1.13 -17.26 -12.53
CA VAL A 185 0.22 -17.60 -13.01
C VAL A 185 1.18 -17.89 -11.85
N GLU A 186 1.15 -17.09 -10.78
CA GLU A 186 2.01 -17.34 -9.60
C GLU A 186 1.65 -18.64 -8.88
N GLU A 187 0.36 -18.95 -8.73
CA GLU A 187 -0.10 -20.21 -8.13
C GLU A 187 0.31 -21.43 -8.97
N GLU A 188 0.28 -21.34 -10.31
CA GLU A 188 0.77 -22.40 -11.19
C GLU A 188 2.29 -22.63 -11.10
N GLU A 189 3.08 -21.57 -10.86
CA GLU A 189 4.54 -21.68 -10.71
C GLU A 189 4.94 -22.33 -9.37
N ASP A 190 4.26 -21.98 -8.27
CA ASP A 190 4.53 -22.53 -6.93
C ASP A 190 4.19 -24.03 -6.80
N ASP A 191 3.28 -24.54 -7.64
CA ASP A 191 2.87 -25.95 -7.68
C ASP A 191 3.79 -26.85 -8.54
N THR A 192 4.87 -26.30 -9.16
CA THR A 192 5.81 -27.03 -10.06
C THR A 192 7.22 -27.24 -9.50
#